data_AF-A0AA96HRY8-F1
#
_entry.id   AF-A0AA96HRY8-F1
#
_cell.length_a   1.000
_cell.length_b   1.000
_cell.length_c   1.000
_cell.angle_alpha   90.00
_cell.angle_beta   90.00
_cell.angle_gamma   90.00
#
_symmetry.space_group_name_H-M   'P 1'
#
loop_
_entity.id
_entity.type
_entity.pdbx_description
1 polymer ?
#
loop_
_entity_poly.entity_id
_entity_poly.type
_entity_poly.pdbx_seq_one_letter_code
_entity_poly.pdbx_strand_id
1 'polypeptide(L)'
;MNEIEEARKKEIRDQWKMLPLVVVLFVLFVGLYVVLLQESVYIRGEQIWGATKGIWFIVVIALGGLAIAFICLSASVIFYIGMIAINLNTKAHPWKPLMLSVGILVLGYSILSMALYAESFVREHADVINSWYEYRIGEGFIHWIVSGVWLHGVIFLTLFLLGVIVICMKLPFWAKDHANFIKDRKKIS
;
A
#
# COMPACT_ATOMS: atom_id res chain seq x y z
N MET A 1 42.28 -8.38 9.17
CA MET A 1 41.08 -7.53 9.14
C MET A 1 39.91 -8.46 9.37
N ASN A 2 39.29 -8.38 10.55
CA ASN A 2 38.53 -9.49 11.13
C ASN A 2 37.20 -9.71 10.41
N GLU A 3 36.83 -10.98 10.18
CA GLU A 3 35.53 -11.38 9.61
C GLU A 3 34.34 -10.74 10.34
N ILE A 4 34.51 -10.46 11.65
CA ILE A 4 33.56 -9.73 12.50
C ILE A 4 33.29 -8.31 11.97
N GLU A 5 34.31 -7.64 11.46
CA GLU A 5 34.22 -6.26 10.96
C GLU A 5 33.57 -6.21 9.58
N GLU A 6 33.78 -7.23 8.73
CA GLU A 6 33.06 -7.38 7.47
C GLU A 6 31.59 -7.75 7.68
N ALA A 7 31.29 -8.66 8.63
CA ALA A 7 29.93 -9.00 9.02
C ALA A 7 29.17 -7.75 9.52
N ARG A 8 29.80 -6.96 10.39
CA ARG A 8 29.22 -5.71 10.91
C ARG A 8 29.00 -4.66 9.81
N LYS A 9 29.93 -4.50 8.87
CA LYS A 9 29.74 -3.59 7.72
C LYS A 9 28.61 -4.05 6.80
N LYS A 10 28.44 -5.36 6.60
CA LYS A 10 27.33 -5.92 5.82
C LYS A 10 25.99 -5.66 6.52
N GLU A 11 25.92 -5.87 7.82
CA GLU A 11 24.72 -5.65 8.63
C GLU A 11 24.30 -4.17 8.63
N ILE A 12 25.25 -3.25 8.82
CA ILE A 12 25.01 -1.81 8.69
C ILE A 12 24.49 -1.49 7.27
N ARG A 13 25.14 -1.98 6.23
CA ARG A 13 24.70 -1.73 4.84
C ARG A 13 23.29 -2.26 4.57
N ASP A 14 22.91 -3.38 5.19
CA ASP A 14 21.56 -3.92 5.07
C ASP A 14 20.53 -3.13 5.89
N GLN A 15 20.91 -2.55 7.04
CA GLN A 15 20.09 -1.59 7.78
C GLN A 15 19.87 -0.28 7.01
N TRP A 16 20.90 0.24 6.33
CA TRP A 16 20.78 1.44 5.50
C TRP A 16 19.84 1.26 4.30
N LYS A 17 19.72 0.03 3.78
CA LYS A 17 18.70 -0.29 2.76
C LYS A 17 17.28 -0.21 3.30
N MET A 18 17.08 -0.28 4.62
CA MET A 18 15.77 -0.12 5.26
C MET A 18 15.42 1.33 5.57
N LEU A 19 16.37 2.27 5.47
CA LEU A 19 16.15 3.69 5.76
C LEU A 19 14.99 4.31 4.94
N PRO A 20 14.86 4.07 3.62
CA PRO A 20 13.73 4.60 2.85
C PRO A 20 12.38 4.10 3.36
N LEU A 21 12.32 2.84 3.80
CA LEU A 21 11.11 2.26 4.36
C LEU A 21 10.72 2.93 5.68
N VAL A 22 11.70 3.18 6.54
CA VAL A 22 11.51 3.88 7.83
C VAL A 22 11.03 5.30 7.60
N VAL A 23 11.60 6.02 6.63
CA VAL A 23 11.16 7.38 6.28
C VAL A 23 9.71 7.38 5.78
N VAL A 24 9.35 6.44 4.89
CA VAL A 24 7.97 6.32 4.40
C VAL A 24 7.01 6.01 5.56
N LEU A 25 7.37 5.07 6.44
CA LEU A 25 6.58 4.75 7.63
C LEU A 25 6.41 5.97 8.54
N PHE A 26 7.49 6.71 8.79
CA PHE A 26 7.46 7.90 9.63
C PHE A 26 6.52 8.97 9.05
N VAL A 27 6.62 9.27 7.75
CA VAL A 27 5.74 10.23 7.08
C VAL A 27 4.28 9.77 7.16
N LEU A 28 4.00 8.48 6.94
CA LEU A 28 2.65 7.93 7.05
C LEU A 28 2.10 8.05 8.47
N PHE A 29 2.89 7.70 9.49
CA PHE A 29 2.45 7.81 10.90
C PHE A 29 2.24 9.26 11.34
N VAL A 30 3.07 10.19 10.90
CA VAL A 30 2.89 11.62 11.18
C VAL A 30 1.64 12.14 10.46
N GLY A 31 1.43 11.78 9.19
CA GLY A 31 0.23 12.15 8.44
C GLY A 31 -1.04 11.59 9.07
N LEU A 32 -1.02 10.32 9.46
CA LEU A 32 -2.05 9.63 10.25
C LEU A 32 -2.40 10.42 11.51
N TYR A 33 -1.38 10.76 12.30
CA TYR A 33 -1.53 11.50 13.55
C TYR A 33 -2.19 12.87 13.31
N VAL A 34 -1.70 13.63 12.33
CA VAL A 34 -2.23 14.98 12.01
C VAL A 34 -3.68 14.91 11.55
N VAL A 35 -4.02 13.99 10.65
CA VAL A 35 -5.38 13.86 10.11
C VAL A 35 -6.35 13.35 11.18
N LEU A 36 -5.92 12.43 12.04
CA LEU A 36 -6.79 11.85 13.07
C LEU A 36 -7.01 12.80 14.26
N LEU A 37 -6.03 13.62 14.65
CA LEU A 37 -6.12 14.45 15.86
C LEU A 37 -6.57 15.90 15.64
N GLN A 38 -6.68 16.38 14.40
CA GLN A 38 -7.36 17.66 14.16
C GLN A 38 -8.85 17.55 14.53
N GLU A 39 -9.34 18.48 15.35
CA GLU A 39 -10.73 18.50 15.86
C GLU A 39 -11.78 18.47 14.74
N SER A 40 -11.55 19.21 13.66
CA SER A 40 -12.35 19.12 12.45
C SER A 40 -11.47 19.31 11.21
N VAL A 41 -11.77 18.56 10.16
CA VAL A 41 -11.06 18.66 8.88
C VAL A 41 -12.08 19.01 7.82
N TYR A 42 -11.78 20.04 7.03
CA TYR A 42 -12.56 20.38 5.85
C TYR A 42 -12.01 19.62 4.64
N ILE A 43 -12.85 18.82 4.01
CA ILE A 43 -12.45 18.07 2.80
C ILE A 43 -13.38 18.47 1.67
N ARG A 44 -12.84 19.17 0.66
CA ARG A 44 -13.60 19.69 -0.49
C ARG A 44 -14.85 20.51 -0.07
N GLY A 45 -14.70 21.36 0.94
CA GLY A 45 -15.77 22.25 1.42
C GLY A 45 -16.67 21.67 2.51
N GLU A 46 -16.66 20.35 2.72
CA GLU A 46 -17.45 19.68 3.75
C GLU A 46 -16.65 19.52 5.05
N GLN A 47 -17.25 19.85 6.20
CA GLN A 47 -16.62 19.66 7.51
C GLN A 47 -16.86 18.24 8.01
N ILE A 48 -15.78 17.51 8.29
CA ILE A 48 -15.85 16.14 8.82
C ILE A 48 -15.22 16.07 10.21
N TRP A 49 -15.87 15.36 11.11
CA TRP A 49 -15.45 15.19 12.50
C TRP A 49 -15.84 13.79 13.02
N GLY A 50 -15.36 13.45 14.21
CA GLY A 50 -15.74 12.21 14.91
C GLY A 50 -15.47 10.92 14.13
N ALA A 51 -16.44 10.01 14.15
CA ALA A 51 -16.36 8.70 13.53
C ALA A 51 -16.35 8.75 12.00
N THR A 52 -17.06 9.72 11.41
CA THR A 52 -17.08 9.90 9.95
C THR A 52 -15.69 10.18 9.40
N LYS A 53 -14.90 10.99 10.11
CA LYS A 53 -13.49 11.26 9.76
C LYS A 53 -12.66 9.98 9.77
N GLY A 54 -12.87 9.13 10.78
CA GLY A 54 -12.27 7.80 10.83
C GLY A 54 -12.64 6.98 9.60
N ILE A 55 -13.94 6.74 9.38
CA ILE A 55 -14.44 5.89 8.28
C ILE A 55 -13.92 6.38 6.94
N TRP A 56 -14.03 7.69 6.67
CA TRP A 56 -13.48 8.30 5.47
C TRP A 56 -12.01 7.95 5.28
N PHE A 57 -11.22 8.09 6.33
CA PHE A 57 -9.79 7.86 6.28
C PHE A 57 -9.45 6.38 6.03
N ILE A 58 -10.17 5.43 6.65
CA ILE A 58 -10.02 4.00 6.34
C ILE A 58 -10.40 3.70 4.90
N VAL A 59 -11.50 4.26 4.40
CA VAL A 59 -11.95 4.07 3.02
C VAL A 59 -10.90 4.57 2.04
N VAL A 60 -10.34 5.76 2.27
CA VAL A 60 -9.31 6.36 1.43
C VAL A 60 -8.02 5.56 1.47
N ILE A 61 -7.56 5.14 2.65
CA ILE A 61 -6.34 4.31 2.75
C ILE A 61 -6.58 2.94 2.12
N ALA A 62 -7.68 2.26 2.44
CA ALA A 62 -7.91 0.89 2.03
C ALA A 62 -8.11 0.82 0.52
N LEU A 63 -9.13 1.50 0.02
CA LEU A 63 -9.48 1.42 -1.39
C LEU A 63 -8.56 2.29 -2.24
N GLY A 64 -8.26 3.51 -1.82
CA GLY A 64 -7.33 4.38 -2.53
C GLY A 64 -5.90 3.83 -2.54
N GLY A 65 -5.41 3.33 -1.41
CA GLY A 65 -4.09 2.68 -1.33
C GLY A 65 -4.01 1.41 -2.15
N LEU A 66 -5.03 0.54 -2.10
CA LEU A 66 -5.09 -0.66 -2.96
C LEU A 66 -5.10 -0.28 -4.43
N ALA A 67 -5.91 0.71 -4.83
CA ALA A 67 -5.97 1.18 -6.20
C ALA A 67 -4.60 1.66 -6.71
N ILE A 68 -3.92 2.50 -5.92
CA ILE A 68 -2.56 2.96 -6.24
C ILE A 68 -1.60 1.77 -6.34
N ALA A 69 -1.68 0.82 -5.42
CA ALA A 69 -0.84 -0.38 -5.44
C ALA A 69 -1.05 -1.21 -6.71
N PHE A 70 -2.31 -1.40 -7.16
CA PHE A 70 -2.61 -2.07 -8.42
C PHE A 70 -2.10 -1.28 -9.63
N ILE A 71 -2.24 0.04 -9.64
CA ILE A 71 -1.67 0.89 -10.70
C ILE A 71 -0.14 0.75 -10.75
N CYS A 72 0.54 0.84 -9.62
CA CYS A 72 1.99 0.63 -9.54
C CYS A 72 2.39 -0.79 -9.97
N LEU A 73 1.65 -1.81 -9.53
CA LEU A 73 1.88 -3.20 -9.91
C LEU A 73 1.74 -3.39 -11.43
N SER A 74 0.75 -2.75 -12.05
CA SER A 74 0.55 -2.84 -13.51
C SER A 74 1.78 -2.37 -14.28
N ALA A 75 2.42 -1.28 -13.84
CA ALA A 75 3.65 -0.77 -14.40
C ALA A 75 4.84 -1.70 -14.08
N SER A 76 4.97 -2.12 -12.81
CA SER A 76 6.06 -3.01 -12.38
C SER A 76 6.09 -4.33 -13.14
N VAL A 77 4.93 -4.89 -13.53
CA VAL A 77 4.89 -6.15 -14.29
C VAL A 77 5.41 -5.98 -15.72
N ILE A 78 5.13 -4.85 -16.38
CA ILE A 78 5.69 -4.56 -17.70
C ILE A 78 7.23 -4.51 -17.62
N PHE A 79 7.75 -3.76 -16.65
CA PHE A 79 9.19 -3.65 -16.43
C PHE A 79 9.82 -5.01 -16.09
N TYR A 80 9.16 -5.79 -15.22
CA TYR A 80 9.61 -7.12 -14.83
C TYR A 80 9.79 -8.05 -16.02
N ILE A 81 8.77 -8.14 -16.89
CA ILE A 81 8.82 -9.04 -18.05
C ILE A 81 9.82 -8.54 -19.10
N GLY A 82 9.91 -7.22 -19.31
CA GLY A 82 10.93 -6.62 -20.17
C GLY A 82 12.36 -6.95 -19.71
N MET A 83 12.62 -6.81 -18.41
CA MET A 83 13.90 -7.14 -17.80
C MET A 83 14.26 -8.62 -17.92
N ILE A 84 13.29 -9.53 -17.76
CA ILE A 84 13.51 -10.97 -17.97
C ILE A 84 13.89 -11.24 -19.43
N ALA A 85 13.18 -10.64 -20.39
CA ALA A 85 13.43 -10.85 -21.82
C ALA A 85 14.84 -10.41 -22.22
N ILE A 86 15.26 -9.22 -21.75
CA ILE A 86 16.62 -8.69 -21.92
C ILE A 86 17.64 -9.66 -21.32
N ASN A 87 17.46 -10.09 -20.07
CA ASN A 87 18.40 -10.97 -19.40
C ASN A 87 18.50 -12.37 -20.05
N LEU A 88 17.43 -12.84 -20.70
CA LEU A 88 17.42 -14.11 -21.43
C LEU A 88 17.89 -13.99 -22.89
N ASN A 89 18.21 -12.78 -23.39
CA ASN A 89 18.47 -12.53 -24.82
C ASN A 89 17.34 -13.07 -25.73
N THR A 90 16.10 -12.95 -25.27
CA THR A 90 14.92 -13.41 -26.02
C THR A 90 14.00 -12.24 -26.34
N LYS A 91 13.33 -12.29 -27.50
CA LYS A 91 12.26 -11.34 -27.81
C LYS A 91 11.02 -11.74 -27.03
N ALA A 92 10.65 -10.96 -26.01
CA ALA A 92 9.33 -11.09 -25.40
C ALA A 92 8.28 -10.56 -26.38
N HIS A 93 7.25 -11.37 -26.63
CA HIS A 93 6.10 -10.92 -27.39
C HIS A 93 5.35 -9.86 -26.58
N PRO A 94 5.18 -8.62 -27.08
CA PRO A 94 4.75 -7.47 -26.26
C PRO A 94 3.30 -7.59 -25.78
N TRP A 95 2.48 -8.38 -26.47
CA TRP A 95 1.04 -8.46 -26.20
C TRP A 95 0.67 -9.12 -24.87
N LYS A 96 1.34 -10.21 -24.47
CA LYS A 96 0.98 -10.90 -23.22
C LYS A 96 1.25 -10.04 -21.96
N PRO A 97 2.44 -9.42 -21.83
CA PRO A 97 2.71 -8.46 -20.75
C PRO A 97 1.75 -7.28 -20.74
N LEU A 98 1.44 -6.75 -21.93
CA LEU A 98 0.53 -5.62 -22.09
C LEU A 98 -0.88 -5.96 -21.62
N MET A 99 -1.47 -7.08 -22.08
CA MET A 99 -2.81 -7.50 -21.65
C MET A 99 -2.89 -7.71 -20.14
N LEU A 100 -1.86 -8.32 -19.54
CA LEU A 100 -1.83 -8.56 -18.10
C LEU A 100 -1.72 -7.24 -17.32
N SER A 101 -0.87 -6.31 -17.77
CA SER A 101 -0.76 -4.98 -17.17
C SER A 101 -2.07 -4.20 -17.28
N VAL A 102 -2.70 -4.19 -18.46
CA VAL A 102 -4.00 -3.55 -18.68
C VAL A 102 -5.07 -4.16 -17.78
N GLY A 103 -5.10 -5.49 -17.62
CA GLY A 103 -6.04 -6.15 -16.70
C GLY A 103 -5.85 -5.70 -15.24
N ILE A 104 -4.61 -5.64 -14.77
CA ILE A 104 -4.27 -5.14 -13.42
C ILE A 104 -4.65 -3.66 -13.27
N LEU A 105 -4.42 -2.85 -14.32
CA LEU A 105 -4.77 -1.43 -14.33
C LEU A 105 -6.29 -1.22 -14.26
N VAL A 106 -7.08 -1.99 -15.00
CA VAL A 106 -8.55 -1.95 -14.96
C VAL A 106 -9.07 -2.33 -13.57
N LEU A 107 -8.47 -3.33 -12.92
CA LEU A 107 -8.80 -3.67 -11.54
C LEU A 107 -8.47 -2.52 -10.57
N GLY A 108 -7.28 -1.92 -10.70
CA GLY A 108 -6.89 -0.76 -9.89
C GLY A 108 -7.81 0.44 -10.08
N TYR A 109 -8.20 0.73 -11.33
CA TYR A 109 -9.17 1.78 -11.64
C TYR A 109 -10.55 1.48 -11.06
N SER A 110 -11.03 0.24 -11.15
CA SER A 110 -12.32 -0.16 -10.59
C SER A 110 -12.36 0.04 -9.06
N ILE A 111 -11.27 -0.31 -8.38
CA ILE A 111 -11.12 -0.08 -6.94
C ILE A 111 -11.06 1.42 -6.64
N LEU A 112 -10.38 2.23 -7.47
CA LEU A 112 -10.35 3.68 -7.30
C LEU A 112 -11.74 4.30 -7.44
N SER A 113 -12.51 3.89 -8.44
CA SER A 113 -13.90 4.33 -8.62
C SER A 113 -14.75 3.96 -7.41
N MET A 114 -14.58 2.74 -6.87
CA MET A 114 -15.26 2.31 -5.65
C MET A 114 -14.81 3.14 -4.42
N ALA A 115 -13.53 3.52 -4.34
CA ALA A 115 -13.01 4.41 -3.29
C ALA A 115 -13.68 5.78 -3.33
N LEU A 116 -13.79 6.37 -4.53
CA LEU A 116 -14.44 7.67 -4.73
C LEU A 116 -15.94 7.61 -4.43
N TYR A 117 -16.60 6.52 -4.81
CA TYR A 117 -17.99 6.28 -4.47
C TYR A 117 -18.18 6.18 -2.95
N ALA A 118 -17.36 5.37 -2.27
CA ALA A 118 -17.41 5.22 -0.83
C ALA A 118 -17.07 6.54 -0.10
N GLU A 119 -16.13 7.34 -0.63
CA GLU A 119 -15.88 8.71 -0.16
C GLU A 119 -17.16 9.56 -0.24
N SER A 120 -17.85 9.56 -1.38
CA SER A 120 -19.09 10.31 -1.58
C SER A 120 -20.17 9.87 -0.61
N PHE A 121 -20.34 8.55 -0.43
CA PHE A 121 -21.32 7.97 0.48
C PHE A 121 -21.08 8.40 1.93
N VAL A 122 -19.82 8.37 2.39
CA VAL A 122 -19.45 8.78 3.75
C VAL A 122 -19.73 10.26 3.98
N ARG A 123 -19.49 11.12 2.98
CA ARG A 123 -19.81 12.55 3.06
C ARG A 123 -21.32 12.79 3.14
N GLU A 124 -22.08 12.15 2.27
CA GLU A 124 -23.55 12.30 2.20
C GLU A 124 -24.23 11.83 3.49
N HIS A 125 -23.66 10.85 4.18
CA HIS A 125 -24.25 10.24 5.39
C HIS A 125 -23.48 10.58 6.67
N ALA A 126 -22.67 11.64 6.67
CA ALA A 126 -21.80 12.02 7.78
C ALA A 126 -22.57 12.19 9.11
N ASP A 127 -23.71 12.87 9.08
CA ASP A 127 -24.53 13.09 10.28
C ASP A 127 -25.10 11.80 10.86
N VAL A 128 -25.54 10.88 9.97
CA VAL A 128 -26.05 9.57 10.37
C VAL A 128 -24.94 8.72 10.98
N ILE A 129 -23.74 8.74 10.38
CA ILE A 129 -22.58 8.01 10.88
C ILE A 129 -22.17 8.51 12.28
N ASN A 130 -22.06 9.83 12.45
CA ASN A 130 -21.66 10.43 13.71
C ASN A 130 -22.69 10.20 14.81
N SER A 131 -23.99 10.37 14.51
CA SER A 131 -25.06 10.09 15.48
C SER A 131 -25.13 8.62 15.88
N TRP A 132 -24.88 7.69 14.96
CA TRP A 132 -24.82 6.26 15.28
C TRP A 132 -23.66 5.94 16.23
N TYR A 133 -22.51 6.58 16.03
CA TYR A 133 -21.35 6.44 16.89
C TYR A 133 -21.62 6.99 18.29
N GLU A 134 -22.15 8.20 18.40
CA GLU A 134 -22.49 8.83 19.69
C GLU A 134 -23.58 8.06 20.44
N TYR A 135 -24.62 7.58 19.75
CA TYR A 135 -25.78 6.96 20.38
C TYR A 135 -25.55 5.50 20.82
N ARG A 136 -24.74 4.71 20.08
CA ARG A 136 -24.55 3.28 20.38
C ARG A 136 -23.30 2.93 21.18
N ILE A 137 -22.27 3.79 21.19
CA ILE A 137 -20.95 3.44 21.73
C ILE A 137 -20.73 4.00 23.15
N GLY A 138 -21.77 4.59 23.77
CA GLY A 138 -21.74 5.07 25.16
C GLY A 138 -21.16 4.08 26.18
N GLU A 139 -20.46 4.65 27.17
CA GLU A 139 -19.63 4.05 28.22
C GLU A 139 -18.24 3.54 27.78
N GLY A 140 -17.21 4.13 28.40
CA GLY A 140 -15.84 4.24 27.88
C GLY A 140 -15.12 2.94 27.52
N PHE A 141 -15.60 1.77 27.95
CA PHE A 141 -15.02 0.48 27.57
C PHE A 141 -15.33 0.07 26.13
N ILE A 142 -16.58 0.25 25.67
CA ILE A 142 -16.96 -0.06 24.29
C ILE A 142 -16.28 0.91 23.33
N HIS A 143 -16.20 2.20 23.70
CA HIS A 143 -15.45 3.20 22.95
C HIS A 143 -13.96 2.84 22.83
N TRP A 144 -13.34 2.32 23.90
CA TRP A 144 -11.92 1.92 23.87
C TRP A 144 -11.68 0.71 22.97
N ILE A 145 -12.56 -0.29 23.01
CA ILE A 145 -12.47 -1.47 22.14
C ILE A 145 -12.66 -1.06 20.68
N VAL A 146 -13.69 -0.28 20.37
CA VAL A 146 -13.95 0.16 18.99
C VAL A 146 -12.80 1.02 18.47
N SER A 147 -12.30 1.95 19.28
CA SER A 147 -11.14 2.78 18.93
C SER A 147 -9.85 1.96 18.80
N GLY A 148 -9.68 0.92 19.63
CA GLY A 148 -8.54 0.01 19.58
C GLY A 148 -8.56 -0.85 18.33
N VAL A 149 -9.69 -1.46 18.00
CA VAL A 149 -9.90 -2.24 16.76
C VAL A 149 -9.71 -1.33 15.55
N TRP A 150 -10.20 -0.09 15.62
CA TRP A 150 -10.01 0.92 14.59
C TRP A 150 -8.51 1.19 14.34
N LEU A 151 -7.77 1.51 15.40
CA LEU A 151 -6.35 1.84 15.34
C LEU A 151 -5.53 0.64 14.82
N HIS A 152 -5.80 -0.56 15.31
CA HIS A 152 -5.11 -1.78 14.86
C HIS A 152 -5.44 -2.10 13.40
N GLY A 153 -6.70 -1.89 12.98
CA GLY A 153 -7.10 -2.02 11.57
C GLY A 153 -6.34 -1.06 10.67
N VAL A 154 -6.22 0.20 11.08
CA VAL A 154 -5.45 1.22 10.35
C VAL A 154 -3.96 0.86 10.29
N ILE A 155 -3.36 0.40 11.39
CA ILE A 155 -1.95 -0.04 11.42
C ILE A 155 -1.75 -1.23 10.50
N PHE A 156 -2.60 -2.27 10.59
CA PHE A 156 -2.53 -3.45 9.74
C PHE A 156 -2.61 -3.09 8.27
N LEU A 157 -3.60 -2.27 7.89
CA LEU A 157 -3.83 -1.84 6.52
C LEU A 157 -2.64 -1.02 5.98
N THR A 158 -2.08 -0.13 6.81
CA THR A 158 -0.90 0.66 6.45
C THR A 158 0.31 -0.23 6.21
N LEU A 159 0.58 -1.19 7.11
CA LEU A 159 1.68 -2.15 6.95
C LEU A 159 1.48 -3.06 5.74
N PHE A 160 0.25 -3.49 5.47
CA PHE A 160 -0.09 -4.28 4.30
C PHE A 160 0.22 -3.52 3.00
N LEU A 161 -0.26 -2.28 2.87
CA LEU A 161 0.00 -1.43 1.70
C LEU A 161 1.48 -1.15 1.51
N LEU A 162 2.20 -0.88 2.61
CA LEU A 162 3.65 -0.71 2.60
C LEU A 162 4.35 -1.99 2.08
N GLY A 163 3.91 -3.16 2.52
CA GLY A 163 4.38 -4.45 2.03
C GLY A 163 4.17 -4.59 0.52
N VAL A 164 3.01 -4.20 0.00
CA VAL A 164 2.73 -4.22 -1.44
C VAL A 164 3.64 -3.24 -2.20
N ILE A 165 3.86 -2.03 -1.69
CA ILE A 165 4.79 -1.05 -2.28
C ILE A 165 6.21 -1.63 -2.34
N VAL A 166 6.69 -2.23 -1.25
CA VAL A 166 8.01 -2.87 -1.19
C VAL A 166 8.12 -4.00 -2.21
N ILE A 167 7.09 -4.82 -2.37
CA ILE A 167 7.05 -5.88 -3.39
C ILE A 167 7.11 -5.28 -4.80
N CYS A 168 6.34 -4.23 -5.07
CA CYS A 168 6.32 -3.54 -6.37
C CYS A 168 7.70 -2.96 -6.71
N MET A 169 8.43 -2.45 -5.72
CA MET A 169 9.80 -1.95 -5.87
C MET A 169 10.84 -3.07 -6.01
N LYS A 170 10.61 -4.25 -5.39
CA LYS A 170 11.55 -5.37 -5.42
C LYS A 170 11.46 -6.22 -6.69
N LEU A 171 10.28 -6.28 -7.32
CA LEU A 171 10.02 -7.04 -8.55
C LEU A 171 11.11 -6.86 -9.63
N PRO A 172 11.52 -5.63 -10.01
CA PRO A 172 12.58 -5.42 -11.01
C PRO A 172 13.93 -6.04 -10.64
N PHE A 173 14.27 -6.10 -9.35
CA PHE A 173 15.53 -6.69 -8.90
C PHE A 173 15.47 -8.22 -8.92
N TRP A 174 14.34 -8.81 -8.54
CA TRP A 174 14.09 -10.25 -8.64
C TRP A 174 14.04 -10.77 -10.08
N ALA A 175 13.80 -9.90 -11.07
CA ALA A 175 13.82 -10.28 -12.49
C ALA A 175 15.15 -10.91 -12.91
N LYS A 176 16.27 -10.41 -12.38
CA LYS A 176 17.61 -10.90 -12.70
C LYS A 176 17.85 -12.31 -12.12
N ASP A 177 17.46 -12.51 -10.87
CA ASP A 177 17.61 -13.81 -10.19
C ASP A 177 16.73 -14.89 -10.84
N HIS A 178 15.49 -14.53 -11.19
CA HIS A 178 14.59 -15.46 -11.90
C HIS A 178 15.11 -15.81 -13.30
N ALA A 179 15.69 -14.85 -14.03
CA ALA A 179 16.28 -15.12 -15.34
C ALA A 179 17.47 -16.09 -15.25
N ASN A 180 18.30 -15.98 -14.20
CA ASN A 180 19.40 -16.90 -13.95
C ASN A 180 18.89 -18.32 -13.64
N PHE A 181 17.88 -18.44 -12.77
CA PHE A 181 17.24 -19.72 -12.47
C PHE A 181 16.69 -20.43 -13.71
N ILE A 182 16.06 -19.68 -14.63
CA ILE A 182 15.54 -20.22 -15.89
C ILE A 182 16.68 -20.70 -16.79
N LYS A 183 17.80 -19.96 -16.87
CA LYS A 183 18.99 -20.38 -17.64
C LYS A 183 19.57 -21.68 -17.11
N ASP A 184 19.66 -21.82 -15.79
CA ASP A 184 20.23 -23.01 -15.16
C ASP A 184 19.37 -24.25 -15.38
N ARG A 185 18.03 -24.15 -15.32
CA ARG A 185 17.15 -25.27 -15.69
C ARG A 185 17.27 -25.68 -17.15
N LYS A 186 17.42 -24.72 -18.08
CA LYS A 186 17.60 -25.02 -19.52
C LYS A 186 18.94 -25.68 -19.86
N LYS A 187 19.95 -25.58 -18.99
CA LYS A 187 21.23 -26.29 -19.18
C LYS A 187 21.17 -27.75 -18.74
N ILE A 188 20.17 -28.12 -17.93
CA ILE A 188 20.01 -29.46 -17.36
C ILE A 188 19.07 -30.33 -18.24
N SER A 189 18.28 -29.72 -19.13
CA SER A 189 17.44 -30.38 -20.15
C SER A 189 18.15 -30.51 -21.50
#